data_AF-A0AAU6JJU2-F1
#
_entry.id   AF-A0AAU6JJU2-F1
#
_cell.length_a   1.000
_cell.length_b   1.000
_cell.length_c   1.000
_cell.angle_alpha   90.00
_cell.angle_beta   90.00
_cell.angle_gamma   90.00
#
_symmetry.space_group_name_H-M   'P 1'
#
loop_
_entity.id
_entity.type
_entity.pdbx_description
1 polymer ?
#
loop_
_entity_poly.entity_id
_entity_poly.type
_entity_poly.pdbx_seq_one_letter_code
_entity_poly.pdbx_strand_id
1 'polypeptide(L)'
;MTPSPTRGRPRRAASHIPARVAHTALGGVIGVMWLVLPGVTAEHERYGRYEVPVSVVGSAPAVSGAVAAPEEESSSGDLVLPLVVAGAAIAVAGYAYARRRRRTRTRTAPAPSALPPVAQPTTPELDRQARKSLVAADDCVRTSREELGFVEGLLGAETVLPFTEALRYAESELSAAFQLRQAYDDNPTDASRSTLDEIVARCVDAGRRLDAEAAGFDRLRALEQDLTGSLRHAEVRFRELTGRTGAAAATLAELAERYTPAAARSVDGQVEQAKDRLVFATTGLNRARQSADLGEPDRAVLHLRAAEGAIAQAEVFVDGVDRLASALAAAAQAVPDTLDEVEAAVVEARERVAEGKRAGVPDGALEGHVRRAGAALTAVREEAAAGPYDPLEALRRVAVVAAPLGAVPGAVRLVARLATDAADGFVGTHRGAVGAEARTRLAEARRLLDRDPAEADAFALRARELAEQDVRAHGNPYGGRPEHTNGVAGAVLGGILLGDLPDAAAEALTGGAPGSFGGPATRARRGPAPPRKNSPGIP
;
A
#
# COMPACT_ATOMS: atom_id res chain seq x y z
N MET A 1 -52.47 -47.26 28.96
CA MET A 1 -52.67 -46.55 30.24
C MET A 1 -51.43 -45.71 30.51
N THR A 2 -51.59 -44.40 30.39
CA THR A 2 -50.80 -43.32 31.04
C THR A 2 -50.82 -43.48 32.59
N PRO A 3 -50.04 -42.74 33.42
CA PRO A 3 -49.50 -41.40 33.18
C PRO A 3 -48.09 -41.05 33.77
N SER A 4 -47.64 -39.86 33.39
CA SER A 4 -46.55 -39.06 33.98
C SER A 4 -46.86 -38.58 35.41
N PRO A 5 -45.86 -38.06 36.15
CA PRO A 5 -46.01 -36.67 36.62
C PRO A 5 -44.73 -35.82 36.58
N THR A 6 -44.88 -34.65 35.96
CA THR A 6 -44.51 -33.29 36.44
C THR A 6 -43.43 -33.14 37.52
N ARG A 7 -42.28 -32.55 37.14
CA ARG A 7 -41.32 -31.90 38.06
C ARG A 7 -41.78 -30.49 38.42
N GLY A 8 -41.89 -30.23 39.72
CA GLY A 8 -42.13 -28.91 40.31
C GLY A 8 -40.85 -28.07 40.45
N ARG A 9 -41.06 -26.76 40.39
CA ARG A 9 -40.10 -25.66 40.65
C ARG A 9 -39.71 -25.59 42.13
N PRO A 10 -38.56 -24.98 42.45
CA PRO A 10 -38.56 -23.98 43.53
C PRO A 10 -37.99 -22.61 43.11
N ARG A 11 -38.18 -21.67 44.03
CA ARG A 11 -38.24 -20.20 43.89
C ARG A 11 -36.88 -19.51 44.04
N ARG A 12 -36.79 -18.35 43.36
CA ARG A 12 -36.07 -17.09 43.66
C ARG A 12 -34.86 -17.12 44.62
N ALA A 13 -33.72 -16.68 44.10
CA ALA A 13 -32.82 -15.77 44.82
C ALA A 13 -32.67 -14.49 43.99
N ALA A 14 -32.94 -13.35 44.62
CA ALA A 14 -32.62 -12.03 44.10
C ALA A 14 -31.16 -11.71 44.49
N SER A 15 -30.38 -11.15 43.57
CA SER A 15 -29.26 -10.29 43.95
C SER A 15 -28.88 -9.37 42.78
N HIS A 16 -29.00 -8.07 43.09
CA HIS A 16 -28.14 -6.94 42.74
C HIS A 16 -27.23 -7.09 41.52
N ILE A 17 -27.32 -6.14 40.59
CA ILE A 17 -26.19 -5.34 40.07
C ILE A 17 -26.80 -4.20 39.22
N PRO A 18 -27.14 -3.03 39.81
CA PRO A 18 -27.15 -1.78 39.09
C PRO A 18 -25.70 -1.23 39.10
N ALA A 19 -24.81 -1.87 38.35
CA ALA A 19 -23.42 -1.38 38.19
C ALA A 19 -22.88 -1.63 36.77
N ARG A 20 -23.75 -1.82 35.78
CA ARG A 20 -23.37 -2.02 34.37
C ARG A 20 -23.84 -0.93 33.42
N VAL A 21 -24.36 0.18 33.95
CA VAL A 21 -24.76 1.35 33.15
C VAL A 21 -23.96 2.61 33.53
N ALA A 22 -23.08 2.53 34.54
CA ALA A 22 -22.35 3.70 35.04
C ALA A 22 -20.88 3.80 34.57
N HIS A 23 -20.36 2.88 33.75
CA HIS A 23 -18.93 2.91 33.31
C HIS A 23 -18.71 2.99 31.80
N THR A 24 -19.76 2.88 30.99
CA THR A 24 -19.72 3.24 29.56
C THR A 24 -19.87 4.75 29.32
N ALA A 25 -20.33 5.50 30.33
CA ALA A 25 -20.41 6.96 30.27
C ALA A 25 -19.09 7.66 30.64
N LEU A 26 -18.15 7.00 31.32
CA LEU A 26 -16.91 7.66 31.76
C LEU A 26 -15.78 7.64 30.71
N GLY A 27 -15.74 6.61 29.84
CA GLY A 27 -14.78 6.54 28.73
C GLY A 27 -15.11 7.45 27.55
N GLY A 28 -16.40 7.76 27.34
CA GLY A 28 -16.85 8.73 26.33
C GLY A 28 -16.63 10.20 26.73
N VAL A 29 -16.58 10.50 28.03
CA VAL A 29 -16.41 11.88 28.51
C VAL A 29 -14.96 12.34 28.45
N ILE A 30 -13.96 11.45 28.53
CA ILE A 30 -12.54 11.82 28.40
C ILE A 30 -12.17 12.12 26.93
N GLY A 31 -12.79 11.43 25.96
CA GLY A 31 -12.63 11.73 24.53
C GLY A 31 -13.33 13.02 24.07
N VAL A 32 -14.48 13.34 24.67
CA VAL A 32 -15.25 14.56 24.33
C VAL A 32 -14.71 15.81 25.06
N MET A 33 -14.09 15.66 26.25
CA MET A 33 -13.49 16.81 26.96
C MET A 33 -12.28 17.42 26.22
N TRP A 34 -11.68 16.68 25.28
CA TRP A 34 -10.62 17.20 24.40
C TRP A 34 -11.14 17.95 23.16
N LEU A 35 -12.45 17.85 22.86
CA LEU A 35 -13.09 18.47 21.69
C LEU A 35 -13.70 19.86 21.96
N VAL A 36 -13.73 20.34 23.21
CA VAL A 36 -14.47 21.57 23.60
C VAL A 36 -13.68 22.53 24.49
N LEU A 37 -12.35 22.60 24.39
CA LEU A 37 -11.58 23.68 25.04
C LEU A 37 -10.99 24.64 24.00
N PRO A 38 -11.63 25.80 23.77
CA PRO A 38 -10.99 26.93 23.11
C PRO A 38 -9.95 27.51 24.07
N GLY A 39 -8.74 27.74 23.55
CA GLY A 39 -7.67 28.39 24.29
C GLY A 39 -8.05 29.80 24.76
N VAL A 40 -7.64 30.15 25.98
CA VAL A 40 -7.68 31.52 26.51
C VAL A 40 -6.39 31.81 27.31
N THR A 41 -5.45 32.44 26.59
CA THR A 41 -4.52 33.55 26.91
C THR A 41 -3.52 33.52 28.09
N ALA A 42 -2.24 33.63 27.74
CA ALA A 42 -1.25 34.66 28.13
C ALA A 42 0.04 34.38 27.30
N GLU A 43 0.75 35.24 26.59
CA GLU A 43 0.80 36.69 26.37
C GLU A 43 1.22 36.97 24.91
N HIS A 44 0.88 38.14 24.41
CA HIS A 44 1.33 38.69 23.13
C HIS A 44 2.83 38.98 23.12
N GLU A 45 3.57 38.43 22.15
CA GLU A 45 4.64 39.20 21.48
C GLU A 45 4.96 38.66 20.07
N ARG A 46 4.37 39.33 19.07
CA ARG A 46 5.02 39.82 17.83
C ARG A 46 5.86 38.81 17.02
N TYR A 47 5.30 38.22 15.94
CA TYR A 47 6.00 38.00 14.66
C TYR A 47 4.99 37.80 13.49
N GLY A 48 5.43 38.19 12.29
CA GLY A 48 4.60 38.63 11.17
C GLY A 48 3.73 37.58 10.46
N ARG A 49 2.62 38.11 9.94
CA ARG A 49 1.70 37.55 8.95
C ARG A 49 2.45 36.97 7.74
N TYR A 50 2.32 35.67 7.50
CA TYR A 50 2.49 35.05 6.18
C TYR A 50 1.12 34.55 5.71
N GLU A 51 0.55 35.27 4.75
CA GLU A 51 -0.59 34.80 3.97
C GLU A 51 -0.08 33.78 2.94
N VAL A 52 -0.74 32.63 2.86
CA VAL A 52 -0.47 31.58 1.87
C VAL A 52 -1.32 31.86 0.63
N PRO A 53 -0.75 32.20 -0.54
CA PRO A 53 -1.51 32.17 -1.77
C PRO A 53 -1.59 30.75 -2.32
N VAL A 54 -2.81 30.27 -2.52
CA VAL A 54 -3.13 29.13 -3.39
C VAL A 54 -2.88 29.56 -4.83
N SER A 55 -1.92 28.93 -5.52
CA SER A 55 -1.66 29.18 -6.94
C SER A 55 -1.92 27.95 -7.80
N VAL A 56 -2.93 28.10 -8.65
CA VAL A 56 -3.33 27.29 -9.80
C VAL A 56 -2.20 27.29 -10.85
N VAL A 57 -1.89 26.12 -11.40
CA VAL A 57 -0.90 25.93 -12.48
C VAL A 57 -1.47 26.46 -13.80
N GLY A 58 -0.78 27.46 -14.37
CA GLY A 58 -0.99 27.97 -15.73
C GLY A 58 0.37 28.21 -16.39
N SER A 59 0.49 27.79 -17.66
CA SER A 59 1.69 27.67 -18.49
C SER A 59 2.53 28.96 -18.64
N ALA A 60 3.85 28.80 -18.81
CA ALA A 60 4.78 29.87 -19.19
C ALA A 60 5.50 29.55 -20.52
N PRO A 61 5.82 30.55 -21.36
CA PRO A 61 6.86 30.46 -22.38
C PRO A 61 8.16 31.18 -21.95
N ALA A 62 9.24 30.80 -22.63
CA ALA A 62 10.64 31.18 -22.40
C ALA A 62 11.02 32.60 -22.88
N VAL A 63 12.02 33.22 -22.23
CA VAL A 63 12.93 34.23 -22.82
C VAL A 63 14.34 34.09 -22.21
N SER A 64 15.32 34.35 -23.08
CA SER A 64 16.77 34.17 -22.99
C SER A 64 17.53 35.37 -22.37
N GLY A 65 18.62 35.07 -21.68
CA GLY A 65 19.95 35.68 -21.90
C GLY A 65 20.33 36.98 -21.16
N ALA A 66 21.37 36.89 -20.33
CA ALA A 66 22.51 37.83 -20.33
C ALA A 66 23.67 37.28 -19.46
N VAL A 67 24.87 37.31 -20.04
CA VAL A 67 26.16 36.93 -19.44
C VAL A 67 26.76 38.13 -18.70
N ALA A 68 27.29 37.91 -17.50
CA ALA A 68 28.36 38.71 -16.92
C ALA A 68 29.21 37.83 -15.99
N ALA A 69 30.53 37.89 -16.17
CA ALA A 69 31.57 37.38 -15.28
C ALA A 69 32.66 38.47 -15.21
N PRO A 70 33.69 38.38 -14.33
CA PRO A 70 33.94 37.44 -13.23
C PRO A 70 34.30 38.15 -11.91
N GLU A 71 34.24 37.48 -10.74
CA GLU A 71 35.20 37.69 -9.64
C GLU A 71 35.36 36.38 -8.85
N GLU A 72 36.61 35.99 -8.63
CA GLU A 72 37.01 34.80 -7.89
C GLU A 72 36.91 35.05 -6.38
N GLU A 73 36.02 34.34 -5.70
CA GLU A 73 36.14 34.05 -4.27
C GLU A 73 36.11 32.53 -4.06
N SER A 74 37.15 32.01 -3.41
CA SER A 74 37.35 30.60 -3.14
C SER A 74 36.23 30.05 -2.25
N SER A 75 35.28 29.32 -2.85
CA SER A 75 34.20 28.65 -2.14
C SER A 75 34.42 27.14 -2.11
N SER A 76 34.50 26.58 -0.90
CA SER A 76 34.59 25.14 -0.60
C SER A 76 33.35 24.31 -1.01
N GLY A 77 32.51 24.83 -1.93
CA GLY A 77 31.30 24.18 -2.44
C GLY A 77 31.52 23.31 -3.69
N ASP A 78 32.68 23.37 -4.34
CA ASP A 78 32.89 22.78 -5.67
C ASP A 78 33.43 21.33 -5.67
N LEU A 79 33.49 20.68 -4.49
CA LEU A 79 33.95 19.30 -4.35
C LEU A 79 32.83 18.28 -4.13
N VAL A 80 31.57 18.71 -3.93
CA VAL A 80 30.46 17.79 -3.68
C VAL A 80 29.94 17.15 -4.98
N LEU A 81 29.87 17.93 -6.06
CA LEU A 81 29.37 17.46 -7.36
C LEU A 81 30.32 16.47 -8.07
N PRO A 82 31.66 16.67 -8.08
CA PRO A 82 32.57 15.68 -8.66
C PRO A 82 32.64 14.37 -7.86
N LEU A 83 32.42 14.41 -6.55
CA LEU A 83 32.49 13.24 -5.67
C LEU A 83 31.27 12.32 -5.82
N VAL A 84 30.09 12.90 -6.05
CA VAL A 84 28.85 12.14 -6.32
C VAL A 84 28.91 11.49 -7.70
N VAL A 85 29.42 12.20 -8.72
CA VAL A 85 29.63 11.62 -10.06
C VAL A 85 30.73 10.56 -10.06
N ALA A 86 31.82 10.77 -9.33
CA ALA A 86 32.87 9.76 -9.16
C ALA A 86 32.35 8.52 -8.39
N GLY A 87 31.50 8.70 -7.38
CA GLY A 87 30.85 7.61 -6.64
C GLY A 87 29.91 6.78 -7.53
N ALA A 88 29.10 7.43 -8.36
CA ALA A 88 28.22 6.77 -9.32
C ALA A 88 29.01 6.01 -10.40
N ALA A 89 30.10 6.60 -10.93
CA ALA A 89 30.96 5.95 -11.90
C ALA A 89 31.71 4.74 -11.31
N ILE A 90 32.18 4.82 -10.07
CA ILE A 90 32.82 3.70 -9.36
C ILE A 90 31.81 2.59 -9.04
N ALA A 91 30.57 2.94 -8.70
CA ALA A 91 29.50 1.96 -8.47
C ALA A 91 29.09 1.23 -9.75
N VAL A 92 28.95 1.95 -10.87
CA VAL A 92 28.64 1.37 -12.19
C VAL A 92 29.81 0.55 -12.73
N ALA A 93 31.05 1.04 -12.57
CA ALA A 93 32.25 0.29 -12.94
C ALA A 93 32.45 -0.95 -12.06
N GLY A 94 32.18 -0.86 -10.76
CA GLY A 94 32.17 -1.97 -9.81
C GLY A 94 31.10 -3.00 -10.15
N TYR A 95 29.91 -2.56 -10.56
CA TYR A 95 28.80 -3.40 -11.01
C TYR A 95 29.13 -4.11 -12.34
N ALA A 96 29.65 -3.38 -13.33
CA ALA A 96 30.08 -3.94 -14.61
C ALA A 96 31.24 -4.93 -14.42
N TYR A 97 32.19 -4.62 -13.53
CA TYR A 97 33.30 -5.50 -13.18
C TYR A 97 32.84 -6.77 -12.44
N ALA A 98 31.96 -6.65 -11.45
CA ALA A 98 31.38 -7.79 -10.74
C ALA A 98 30.55 -8.69 -11.67
N ARG A 99 29.74 -8.09 -12.55
CA ARG A 99 28.95 -8.79 -13.57
C ARG A 99 29.83 -9.50 -14.61
N ARG A 100 30.93 -8.86 -15.05
CA ARG A 100 31.90 -9.46 -15.99
C ARG A 100 32.70 -10.58 -15.33
N ARG A 101 33.12 -10.41 -14.07
CA ARG A 101 33.89 -11.41 -13.30
C ARG A 101 33.06 -12.63 -12.89
N ARG A 102 31.74 -12.48 -12.72
CA ARG A 102 30.81 -13.61 -12.55
C ARG A 102 30.61 -14.41 -13.85
N ARG A 103 30.68 -13.75 -15.02
CA ARG A 103 30.59 -14.42 -16.33
C ARG A 103 31.91 -15.07 -16.80
N THR A 104 33.07 -14.58 -16.37
CA THR A 104 34.38 -15.14 -16.78
C THR A 104 34.90 -16.22 -15.85
N ARG A 105 34.38 -16.35 -14.63
CA ARG A 105 34.79 -17.40 -13.67
C ARG A 105 34.28 -18.82 -13.98
N THR A 106 33.49 -18.99 -15.04
CA THR A 106 33.08 -20.31 -15.54
C THR A 106 34.04 -20.92 -16.56
N ARG A 107 35.23 -20.34 -16.78
CA ARG A 107 36.31 -20.96 -17.57
C ARG A 107 37.65 -20.92 -16.83
N THR A 108 38.01 -22.09 -16.30
CA THR A 108 39.38 -22.62 -16.07
C THR A 108 40.22 -22.07 -14.91
N ALA A 109 40.34 -22.85 -13.82
CA ALA A 109 41.61 -23.39 -13.25
C ALA A 109 41.32 -24.23 -11.97
N PRO A 110 41.93 -25.43 -11.79
CA PRO A 110 41.68 -26.27 -10.62
C PRO A 110 42.63 -25.90 -9.48
N ALA A 111 42.11 -25.78 -8.26
CA ALA A 111 42.90 -25.77 -7.03
C ALA A 111 42.20 -26.65 -5.97
N PRO A 112 42.93 -27.51 -5.23
CA PRO A 112 42.34 -28.45 -4.31
C PRO A 112 42.13 -27.79 -2.95
N SER A 113 40.88 -27.72 -2.50
CA SER A 113 40.56 -27.46 -1.09
C SER A 113 39.18 -28.05 -0.81
N ALA A 114 39.19 -29.20 -0.13
CA ALA A 114 38.02 -29.89 0.36
C ALA A 114 37.40 -29.11 1.52
N LEU A 115 36.59 -28.11 1.20
CA LEU A 115 35.41 -27.78 1.99
C LEU A 115 34.27 -28.63 1.41
N PRO A 116 33.38 -29.23 2.23
CA PRO A 116 32.19 -29.87 1.68
C PRO A 116 31.48 -28.84 0.78
N PRO A 117 31.07 -29.21 -0.45
CA PRO A 117 30.40 -28.27 -1.33
C PRO A 117 29.19 -27.74 -0.57
N VAL A 118 29.14 -26.41 -0.37
CA VAL A 118 27.91 -25.77 0.13
C VAL A 118 26.83 -26.17 -0.87
N ALA A 119 25.89 -27.01 -0.42
CA ALA A 119 24.85 -27.54 -1.28
C ALA A 119 24.11 -26.35 -1.90
N GLN A 120 24.14 -26.27 -3.23
CA GLN A 120 23.40 -25.25 -3.94
C GLN A 120 21.91 -25.44 -3.64
N PRO A 121 21.14 -24.36 -3.36
CA PRO A 121 19.71 -24.50 -3.07
C PRO A 121 19.01 -25.17 -4.26
N THR A 122 18.06 -26.04 -4.00
CA THR A 122 17.20 -26.67 -5.03
C THR A 122 16.32 -25.61 -5.71
N THR A 123 15.79 -25.90 -6.91
CA THR A 123 14.89 -24.96 -7.60
C THR A 123 13.66 -24.59 -6.76
N PRO A 124 12.99 -25.51 -6.04
CA PRO A 124 11.89 -25.13 -5.14
C PRO A 124 12.32 -24.25 -3.96
N GLU A 125 13.52 -24.44 -3.41
CA GLU A 125 14.06 -23.56 -2.38
C GLU A 125 14.35 -22.16 -2.92
N LEU A 126 14.89 -22.08 -4.14
CA LEU A 126 15.15 -20.82 -4.81
C LEU A 126 13.85 -20.09 -5.17
N ASP A 127 12.79 -20.80 -5.59
CA ASP A 127 11.47 -20.19 -5.82
C ASP A 127 10.91 -19.60 -4.51
N ARG A 128 10.98 -20.35 -3.41
CA ARG A 128 10.58 -19.82 -2.09
C ARG A 128 11.41 -18.60 -1.70
N GLN A 129 12.72 -18.61 -1.96
CA GLN A 129 13.59 -17.46 -1.70
C GLN A 129 13.22 -16.25 -2.57
N ALA A 130 12.92 -16.45 -3.85
CA ALA A 130 12.48 -15.41 -4.76
C ALA A 130 11.16 -14.77 -4.29
N ARG A 131 10.16 -15.59 -3.93
CA ARG A 131 8.88 -15.11 -3.35
C ARG A 131 9.11 -14.27 -2.09
N LYS A 132 9.93 -14.76 -1.15
CA LYS A 132 10.28 -14.01 0.08
C LYS A 132 11.01 -12.70 -0.22
N SER A 133 11.91 -12.70 -1.19
CA SER A 133 12.68 -11.51 -1.57
C SER A 133 11.79 -10.44 -2.21
N LEU A 134 10.82 -10.84 -3.05
CA LEU A 134 9.81 -9.95 -3.62
C LEU A 134 8.96 -9.28 -2.55
N VAL A 135 8.41 -10.06 -1.61
CA VAL A 135 7.62 -9.54 -0.49
C VAL A 135 8.44 -8.57 0.36
N ALA A 136 9.66 -8.96 0.75
CA ALA A 136 10.52 -8.13 1.59
C ALA A 136 10.91 -6.81 0.89
N ALA A 137 11.28 -6.84 -0.39
CA ALA A 137 11.64 -5.64 -1.15
C ALA A 137 10.44 -4.71 -1.34
N ASP A 138 9.27 -5.26 -1.64
CA ASP A 138 8.02 -4.52 -1.79
C ASP A 138 7.59 -3.83 -0.48
N ASP A 139 7.69 -4.51 0.66
CA ASP A 139 7.42 -3.90 1.95
C ASP A 139 8.41 -2.77 2.29
N CYS A 140 9.69 -2.92 1.92
CA CYS A 140 10.70 -1.88 2.10
C CYS A 140 10.38 -0.64 1.26
N VAL A 141 9.99 -0.82 -0.01
CA VAL A 141 9.58 0.26 -0.90
C VAL A 141 8.35 0.98 -0.35
N ARG A 142 7.31 0.24 0.09
CA ARG A 142 6.11 0.83 0.69
C ARG A 142 6.42 1.62 1.97
N THR A 143 7.17 1.03 2.89
CA THR A 143 7.59 1.71 4.14
C THR A 143 8.42 2.96 3.85
N SER A 144 9.35 2.88 2.90
CA SER A 144 10.20 4.01 2.52
C SER A 144 9.40 5.14 1.88
N ARG A 145 8.38 4.83 1.07
CA ARG A 145 7.45 5.83 0.50
C ARG A 145 6.62 6.52 1.58
N GLU A 146 6.09 5.76 2.54
CA GLU A 146 5.32 6.29 3.67
C GLU A 146 6.17 7.26 4.51
N GLU A 147 7.38 6.84 4.90
CA GLU A 147 8.28 7.70 5.68
C GLU A 147 8.73 8.94 4.90
N LEU A 148 9.00 8.80 3.60
CA LEU A 148 9.41 9.90 2.73
C LEU A 148 8.30 10.97 2.64
N GLY A 149 7.03 10.57 2.48
CA GLY A 149 5.91 11.50 2.41
C GLY A 149 5.74 12.36 3.66
N PHE A 150 6.01 11.80 4.85
CA PHE A 150 6.01 12.59 6.10
C PHE A 150 7.14 13.63 6.14
N VAL A 151 8.32 13.31 5.63
CA VAL A 151 9.47 14.24 5.61
C VAL A 151 9.29 15.29 4.52
N GLU A 152 8.82 14.89 3.33
CA GLU A 152 8.59 15.80 2.21
C GLU A 152 7.57 16.88 2.57
N GLY A 153 6.48 16.52 3.28
CA GLY A 153 5.48 17.49 3.73
C GLY A 153 6.02 18.55 4.70
N LEU A 154 7.13 18.28 5.38
CA LEU A 154 7.77 19.20 6.32
C LEU A 154 8.89 20.03 5.66
N LEU A 155 9.73 19.39 4.85
CA LEU A 155 10.99 19.96 4.34
C LEU A 155 10.91 20.41 2.87
N GLY A 156 9.83 20.04 2.17
CA GLY A 156 9.67 20.22 0.74
C GLY A 156 10.43 19.20 -0.11
N ALA A 157 10.05 19.13 -1.39
CA ALA A 157 10.53 18.13 -2.34
C ALA A 157 12.04 18.19 -2.63
N GLU A 158 12.62 19.39 -2.71
CA GLU A 158 14.04 19.59 -3.03
C GLU A 158 14.96 18.95 -1.97
N THR A 159 14.61 19.08 -0.69
CA THR A 159 15.42 18.58 0.42
C THR A 159 15.48 17.06 0.46
N VAL A 160 14.43 16.38 -0.02
CA VAL A 160 14.31 14.92 0.01
C VAL A 160 14.73 14.24 -1.31
N LEU A 161 15.17 15.02 -2.30
CA LEU A 161 15.47 14.53 -3.66
C LEU A 161 16.35 13.26 -3.71
N PRO A 162 17.47 13.14 -2.95
CA PRO A 162 18.29 11.92 -2.99
C PRO A 162 17.55 10.65 -2.57
N PHE A 163 16.59 10.78 -1.64
CA PHE A 163 15.76 9.68 -1.15
C PHE A 163 14.66 9.34 -2.14
N THR A 164 14.06 10.35 -2.78
CA THR A 164 13.11 10.17 -3.89
C THR A 164 13.74 9.42 -5.05
N GLU A 165 14.98 9.75 -5.42
CA GLU A 165 15.72 9.03 -6.46
C GLU A 165 16.05 7.58 -6.08
N ALA A 166 16.42 7.35 -4.82
CA ALA A 166 16.66 6.00 -4.30
C ALA A 166 15.40 5.14 -4.33
N LEU A 167 14.25 5.71 -3.95
CA LEU A 167 12.96 5.05 -3.98
C LEU A 167 12.57 4.70 -5.41
N ARG A 168 12.66 5.65 -6.35
CA ARG A 168 12.34 5.42 -7.77
C ARG A 168 13.21 4.32 -8.39
N TYR A 169 14.50 4.27 -8.04
CA TYR A 169 15.37 3.17 -8.46
C TYR A 169 14.88 1.82 -7.92
N ALA A 170 14.57 1.74 -6.63
CA ALA A 170 14.09 0.51 -6.00
C ALA A 170 12.75 0.04 -6.61
N GLU A 171 11.83 0.97 -6.89
CA GLU A 171 10.57 0.70 -7.58
C GLU A 171 10.79 0.13 -8.99
N SER A 172 11.78 0.64 -9.73
CA SER A 172 12.10 0.16 -11.08
C SER A 172 12.64 -1.27 -11.06
N GLU A 173 13.54 -1.60 -10.12
CA GLU A 173 14.09 -2.95 -9.96
C GLU A 173 13.01 -3.94 -9.48
N LEU A 174 12.15 -3.52 -8.55
CA LEU A 174 11.04 -4.32 -8.07
C LEU A 174 10.02 -4.59 -9.19
N SER A 175 9.71 -3.59 -10.01
CA SER A 175 8.81 -3.75 -11.16
C SER A 175 9.38 -4.75 -12.17
N ALA A 176 10.68 -4.69 -12.46
CA ALA A 176 11.34 -5.66 -13.32
C ALA A 176 11.36 -7.08 -12.70
N ALA A 177 11.54 -7.19 -11.38
CA ALA A 177 11.48 -8.46 -10.68
C ALA A 177 10.08 -9.10 -10.73
N PHE A 178 9.01 -8.31 -10.58
CA PHE A 178 7.63 -8.81 -10.73
C PHE A 178 7.29 -9.21 -12.16
N GLN A 179 7.81 -8.52 -13.18
CA GLN A 179 7.63 -8.94 -14.57
C GLN A 179 8.27 -10.31 -14.84
N LEU A 180 9.51 -10.52 -14.36
CA LEU A 180 10.15 -11.83 -14.43
C LEU A 180 9.36 -12.89 -13.66
N ARG A 181 8.77 -12.51 -12.52
CA ARG A 181 7.93 -13.39 -11.72
C ARG A 181 6.66 -13.81 -12.46
N GLN A 182 5.98 -12.85 -13.08
CA GLN A 182 4.76 -13.12 -13.86
C GLN A 182 5.08 -14.07 -15.02
N ALA A 183 6.12 -13.80 -15.80
CA ALA A 183 6.55 -14.68 -16.89
C ALA A 183 6.94 -16.10 -16.41
N TYR A 184 7.57 -16.20 -15.23
CA TYR A 184 7.89 -17.49 -14.59
C TYR A 184 6.62 -18.25 -14.18
N ASP A 185 5.65 -17.58 -13.58
CA ASP A 185 4.40 -18.19 -13.11
C ASP A 185 3.49 -18.60 -14.29
N ASP A 186 3.53 -17.88 -15.42
CA ASP A 186 2.75 -18.20 -16.62
C ASP A 186 3.31 -19.40 -17.41
N ASN A 187 4.62 -19.67 -17.35
CA ASN A 187 5.28 -20.75 -18.10
C ASN A 187 6.22 -21.58 -17.21
N PRO A 188 5.69 -22.36 -16.24
CA PRO A 188 6.49 -23.08 -15.25
C PRO A 188 7.38 -24.19 -15.85
N THR A 189 7.06 -24.69 -17.05
CA THR A 189 7.83 -25.75 -17.73
C THR A 189 9.12 -25.27 -18.39
N ASP A 190 9.16 -23.99 -18.79
CA ASP A 190 10.33 -23.34 -19.39
C ASP A 190 11.11 -22.50 -18.35
N ALA A 191 10.64 -22.51 -17.11
CA ALA A 191 11.07 -21.65 -16.03
C ALA A 191 12.48 -22.05 -15.55
N SER A 192 13.45 -21.18 -15.84
CA SER A 192 14.85 -21.45 -15.56
C SER A 192 15.25 -21.05 -14.14
N ARG A 193 16.17 -21.81 -13.54
CA ARG A 193 16.88 -21.39 -12.30
C ARG A 193 17.46 -19.97 -12.43
N SER A 194 17.97 -19.62 -13.61
CA SER A 194 18.54 -18.29 -13.86
C SER A 194 17.52 -17.16 -13.75
N THR A 195 16.24 -17.40 -14.08
CA THR A 195 15.16 -16.42 -13.89
C THR A 195 14.94 -16.14 -12.41
N LEU A 196 14.90 -17.18 -11.58
CA LEU A 196 14.75 -17.03 -10.13
C LEU A 196 15.96 -16.33 -9.49
N ASP A 197 17.18 -16.66 -9.93
CA ASP A 197 18.40 -15.96 -9.51
C ASP A 197 18.35 -14.47 -9.88
N GLU A 198 17.83 -14.13 -11.07
CA GLU A 198 17.68 -12.73 -11.48
C GLU A 198 16.62 -12.00 -10.64
N ILE A 199 15.48 -12.62 -10.33
CA ILE A 199 14.46 -12.06 -9.43
C ILE A 199 15.08 -11.72 -8.07
N VAL A 200 15.81 -12.66 -7.47
CA VAL A 200 16.49 -12.43 -6.18
C VAL A 200 17.51 -11.30 -6.30
N ALA A 201 18.32 -11.28 -7.36
CA ALA A 201 19.34 -10.25 -7.56
C ALA A 201 18.73 -8.84 -7.63
N ARG A 202 17.63 -8.67 -8.37
CA ARG A 202 16.92 -7.38 -8.48
C ARG A 202 16.34 -6.93 -7.15
N CYS A 203 15.74 -7.84 -6.38
CA CYS A 203 15.24 -7.53 -5.04
C CYS A 203 16.38 -7.09 -4.10
N VAL A 204 17.55 -7.74 -4.19
CA VAL A 204 18.75 -7.36 -3.43
C VAL A 204 19.27 -5.99 -3.85
N ASP A 205 19.32 -5.69 -5.15
CA ASP A 205 19.78 -4.39 -5.64
C ASP A 205 18.82 -3.25 -5.23
N ALA A 206 17.50 -3.48 -5.29
CA ALA A 206 16.49 -2.55 -4.78
C ALA A 206 16.69 -2.27 -3.28
N GLY A 207 16.81 -3.32 -2.47
CA GLY A 207 17.05 -3.21 -1.04
C GLY A 207 18.36 -2.48 -0.72
N ARG A 208 19.46 -2.84 -1.38
CA ARG A 208 20.78 -2.22 -1.17
C ARG A 208 20.77 -0.73 -1.48
N ARG A 209 20.04 -0.28 -2.52
CA ARG A 209 19.91 1.15 -2.84
C ARG A 209 19.23 1.92 -1.71
N LEU A 210 18.17 1.37 -1.12
CA LEU A 210 17.46 1.97 0.01
C LEU A 210 18.30 1.93 1.29
N ASP A 211 18.96 0.81 1.57
CA ASP A 211 19.87 0.65 2.72
C ASP A 211 21.01 1.68 2.71
N ALA A 212 21.54 2.02 1.54
CA ALA A 212 22.60 3.02 1.40
C ALA A 212 22.19 4.43 1.85
N GLU A 213 20.91 4.77 1.73
CA GLU A 213 20.40 6.09 2.12
C GLU A 213 19.82 6.13 3.54
N ALA A 214 19.61 4.98 4.19
CA ALA A 214 18.90 4.89 5.47
C ALA A 214 19.51 5.79 6.56
N ALA A 215 20.85 5.79 6.69
CA ALA A 215 21.53 6.65 7.66
C ALA A 215 21.46 8.14 7.29
N GLY A 216 21.42 8.47 5.99
CA GLY A 216 21.20 9.83 5.51
C GLY A 216 19.80 10.32 5.82
N PHE A 217 18.80 9.46 5.62
CA PHE A 217 17.40 9.74 5.92
C PHE A 217 17.19 9.93 7.42
N ASP A 218 17.79 9.07 8.25
CA ASP A 218 17.76 9.23 9.71
C ASP A 218 18.38 10.56 10.16
N ARG A 219 19.51 10.96 9.55
CA ARG A 219 20.12 12.27 9.83
C ARG A 219 19.21 13.39 9.39
N LEU A 220 18.58 13.30 8.22
CA LEU A 220 17.63 14.31 7.78
C LEU A 220 16.51 14.47 8.80
N ARG A 221 15.96 13.35 9.29
CA ARG A 221 14.92 13.34 10.32
C ARG A 221 15.40 13.78 11.71
N ALA A 222 16.70 13.70 12.01
CA ALA A 222 17.30 14.15 13.27
C ALA A 222 17.79 15.62 13.21
N LEU A 223 18.17 16.10 12.03
CA LEU A 223 18.59 17.49 11.77
C LEU A 223 17.38 18.43 11.77
N GLU A 224 16.20 17.90 11.50
CA GLU A 224 14.95 18.65 11.38
C GLU A 224 14.07 18.49 12.64
N GLN A 225 14.48 19.14 13.72
CA GLN A 225 13.67 19.48 14.90
C GLN A 225 13.78 18.53 16.10
N ASP A 226 13.93 19.17 17.26
CA ASP A 226 13.49 18.66 18.57
C ASP A 226 12.24 17.81 18.37
N LEU A 227 12.27 16.55 18.83
CA LEU A 227 11.21 15.53 18.75
C LEU A 227 9.77 16.10 18.86
N THR A 228 9.62 17.16 19.65
CA THR A 228 8.46 18.04 19.76
C THR A 228 7.83 18.48 18.43
N GLY A 229 8.61 18.91 17.45
CA GLY A 229 8.13 19.42 16.15
C GLY A 229 7.54 18.33 15.26
N SER A 230 8.27 17.23 15.09
CA SER A 230 7.79 16.03 14.37
C SER A 230 6.53 15.45 15.03
N LEU A 231 6.51 15.40 16.37
CA LEU A 231 5.33 14.97 17.13
C LEU A 231 4.13 15.89 16.87
N ARG A 232 4.31 17.22 16.92
CA ARG A 232 3.24 18.19 16.64
C ARG A 232 2.66 18.01 15.24
N HIS A 233 3.52 17.79 14.23
CA HIS A 233 3.07 17.55 12.86
C HIS A 233 2.22 16.27 12.77
N ALA A 234 2.68 15.16 13.36
CA ALA A 234 1.93 13.91 13.39
C ALA A 234 0.56 14.08 14.09
N GLU A 235 0.49 14.87 15.15
CA GLU A 235 -0.77 15.18 15.83
C GLU A 235 -1.76 16.00 14.97
N VAL A 236 -1.27 16.95 14.18
CA VAL A 236 -2.11 17.73 13.26
C VAL A 236 -2.71 16.79 12.21
N ARG A 237 -1.89 15.96 11.58
CA ARG A 237 -2.33 14.95 10.61
C ARG A 237 -3.33 13.96 11.22
N PHE A 238 -3.07 13.51 12.45
CA PHE A 238 -3.99 12.63 13.19
C PHE A 238 -5.37 13.26 13.39
N ARG A 239 -5.45 14.54 13.80
CA ARG A 239 -6.73 15.24 14.01
C ARG A 239 -7.48 15.46 12.71
N GLU A 240 -6.77 15.88 11.66
CA GLU A 240 -7.32 16.04 10.31
C GLU A 240 -7.97 14.73 9.85
N LEU A 241 -7.22 13.62 9.94
CA LEU A 241 -7.67 12.31 9.50
C LEU A 241 -8.80 11.73 10.35
N THR A 242 -8.83 12.04 11.64
CA THR A 242 -9.97 11.71 12.51
C THR A 242 -11.25 12.40 12.03
N GLY A 243 -11.17 13.68 11.65
CA GLY A 243 -12.28 14.41 11.04
C GLY A 243 -12.72 13.80 9.70
N ARG A 244 -11.77 13.51 8.81
CA ARG A 244 -12.04 12.88 7.51
C ARG A 244 -12.65 11.48 7.64
N THR A 245 -12.28 10.71 8.67
CA THR A 245 -12.87 9.37 8.93
C THR A 245 -14.35 9.48 9.28
N GLY A 246 -14.75 10.54 10.00
CA GLY A 246 -16.17 10.85 10.24
C GLY A 246 -16.91 11.21 8.94
N ALA A 247 -16.29 12.01 8.07
CA ALA A 247 -16.86 12.34 6.76
C ALA A 247 -17.00 11.11 5.85
N ALA A 248 -16.01 10.22 5.82
CA ALA A 248 -16.07 8.97 5.04
C ALA A 248 -17.23 8.06 5.47
N ALA A 249 -17.57 8.03 6.76
CA ALA A 249 -18.74 7.28 7.24
C ALA A 249 -20.06 7.87 6.69
N ALA A 250 -20.17 9.20 6.62
CA ALA A 250 -21.31 9.87 6.00
C ALA A 250 -21.38 9.59 4.50
N THR A 251 -20.23 9.67 3.80
CA THR A 251 -20.14 9.33 2.37
C THR A 251 -20.65 7.90 2.10
N LEU A 252 -20.26 6.91 2.89
CA LEU A 252 -20.76 5.53 2.73
C LEU A 252 -22.28 5.42 2.92
N ALA A 253 -22.86 6.16 3.88
CA ALA A 253 -24.30 6.20 4.06
C ALA A 253 -25.02 6.78 2.84
N GLU A 254 -24.49 7.88 2.28
CA GLU A 254 -25.05 8.47 1.05
C GLU A 254 -24.90 7.58 -0.19
N LEU A 255 -23.81 6.79 -0.28
CA LEU A 255 -23.63 5.82 -1.35
C LEU A 255 -24.64 4.68 -1.23
N ALA A 256 -24.96 4.24 -0.02
CA ALA A 256 -25.93 3.17 0.23
C ALA A 256 -27.38 3.56 -0.13
N GLU A 257 -27.70 4.86 -0.13
CA GLU A 257 -29.00 5.36 -0.62
C GLU A 257 -29.08 5.40 -2.14
N ARG A 258 -27.95 5.63 -2.82
CA ARG A 258 -27.89 5.88 -4.27
C ARG A 258 -27.58 4.65 -5.12
N TYR A 259 -26.80 3.72 -4.58
CA TYR A 259 -26.29 2.56 -5.31
C TYR A 259 -26.60 1.27 -4.58
N THR A 260 -26.48 0.14 -5.28
CA THR A 260 -26.66 -1.17 -4.63
C THR A 260 -25.54 -1.43 -3.60
N PRO A 261 -25.77 -2.28 -2.58
CA PRO A 261 -24.71 -2.68 -1.63
C PRO A 261 -23.47 -3.30 -2.31
N ALA A 262 -23.67 -3.92 -3.49
CA ALA A 262 -22.57 -4.48 -4.28
C ALA A 262 -21.54 -3.43 -4.72
N ALA A 263 -22.00 -2.21 -5.01
CA ALA A 263 -21.16 -1.10 -5.46
C ALA A 263 -20.18 -0.62 -4.38
N ALA A 264 -20.54 -0.78 -3.10
CA ALA A 264 -19.72 -0.40 -1.96
C ALA A 264 -18.81 -1.52 -1.43
N ARG A 265 -18.88 -2.73 -2.00
CA ARG A 265 -18.25 -3.93 -1.42
C ARG A 265 -16.72 -3.80 -1.27
N SER A 266 -16.04 -3.12 -2.19
CA SER A 266 -14.57 -2.99 -2.17
C SER A 266 -14.04 -2.16 -1.00
N VAL A 267 -14.89 -1.31 -0.41
CA VAL A 267 -14.55 -0.45 0.74
C VAL A 267 -15.25 -0.86 2.03
N ASP A 268 -15.90 -2.02 2.03
CA ASP A 268 -16.56 -2.54 3.23
C ASP A 268 -15.55 -2.67 4.39
N GLY A 269 -15.96 -2.22 5.58
CA GLY A 269 -15.12 -2.18 6.77
C GLY A 269 -13.96 -1.18 6.76
N GLN A 270 -13.68 -0.43 5.68
CA GLN A 270 -12.54 0.49 5.63
C GLN A 270 -12.61 1.59 6.69
N VAL A 271 -13.80 2.12 7.00
CA VAL A 271 -13.98 3.11 8.09
C VAL A 271 -13.64 2.50 9.45
N GLU A 272 -14.01 1.25 9.71
CA GLU A 272 -13.68 0.57 10.96
C GLU A 272 -12.18 0.26 11.05
N GLN A 273 -11.55 -0.11 9.95
CA GLN A 273 -10.10 -0.30 9.87
C GLN A 273 -9.33 1.02 10.05
N ALA A 274 -9.84 2.13 9.51
CA ALA A 274 -9.28 3.46 9.74
C ALA A 274 -9.34 3.84 11.23
N LYS A 275 -10.49 3.62 11.88
CA LYS A 275 -10.65 3.83 13.33
C LYS A 275 -9.67 2.97 14.14
N ASP A 276 -9.51 1.70 13.80
CA ASP A 276 -8.55 0.79 14.45
C ASP A 276 -7.11 1.33 14.34
N ARG A 277 -6.69 1.80 13.16
CA ARG A 277 -5.39 2.45 12.96
C ARG A 277 -5.25 3.75 13.76
N LEU A 278 -6.30 4.58 13.84
CA LEU A 278 -6.30 5.80 14.64
C LEU A 278 -6.21 5.52 16.15
N VAL A 279 -6.83 4.45 16.64
CA VAL A 279 -6.67 4.00 18.04
C VAL A 279 -5.22 3.60 18.32
N PHE A 280 -4.59 2.86 17.41
CA PHE A 280 -3.17 2.53 17.51
C PHE A 280 -2.28 3.79 17.49
N ALA A 281 -2.55 4.71 16.56
CA ALA A 281 -1.82 5.98 16.43
C ALA A 281 -1.93 6.82 17.71
N THR A 282 -3.11 6.90 18.32
CA THR A 282 -3.34 7.61 19.59
C THR A 282 -2.42 7.08 20.69
N THR A 283 -2.35 5.75 20.81
CA THR A 283 -1.49 5.08 21.79
C THR A 283 -0.01 5.38 21.51
N GLY A 284 0.42 5.33 20.24
CA GLY A 284 1.77 5.67 19.82
C GLY A 284 2.16 7.12 20.13
N LEU A 285 1.31 8.10 19.77
CA LEU A 285 1.56 9.52 20.03
C LEU A 285 1.66 9.82 21.53
N ASN A 286 0.81 9.22 22.36
CA ASN A 286 0.88 9.38 23.81
C ASN A 286 2.17 8.81 24.41
N ARG A 287 2.59 7.62 23.96
CA ARG A 287 3.85 7.02 24.40
C ARG A 287 5.07 7.82 23.90
N ALA A 288 4.99 8.36 22.69
CA ALA A 288 6.04 9.24 22.15
C ALA A 288 6.23 10.49 23.03
N ARG A 289 5.14 11.16 23.43
CA ARG A 289 5.17 12.27 24.39
C ARG A 289 5.80 11.87 25.72
N GLN A 290 5.30 10.78 26.32
CA GLN A 290 5.79 10.32 27.61
C GLN A 290 7.30 10.02 27.57
N SER A 291 7.78 9.33 26.54
CA SER A 291 9.22 9.08 26.38
C SER A 291 10.02 10.36 26.12
N ALA A 292 9.46 11.35 25.41
CA ALA A 292 10.09 12.66 25.25
C ALA A 292 10.29 13.35 26.60
N ASP A 293 9.22 13.41 27.41
CA ASP A 293 9.21 14.07 28.72
C ASP A 293 10.15 13.38 29.72
N LEU A 294 10.33 12.07 29.59
CA LEU A 294 11.27 11.27 30.40
C LEU A 294 12.73 11.36 29.94
N GLY A 295 13.02 12.08 28.85
CA GLY A 295 14.38 12.16 28.29
C GLY A 295 14.84 10.86 27.61
N GLU A 296 13.91 10.08 27.04
CA GLU A 296 14.14 8.82 26.33
C GLU A 296 13.89 8.99 24.81
N PRO A 297 14.73 9.77 24.08
CA PRO A 297 14.46 10.17 22.69
C PRO A 297 14.34 8.97 21.73
N ASP A 298 15.15 7.92 21.91
CA ASP A 298 15.12 6.74 21.04
C ASP A 298 13.77 5.99 21.14
N ARG A 299 13.20 5.89 22.35
CA ARG A 299 11.88 5.29 22.55
C ARG A 299 10.77 6.18 22.02
N ALA A 300 10.91 7.49 22.17
CA ALA A 300 9.93 8.41 21.63
C ALA A 300 9.88 8.37 20.10
N VAL A 301 11.04 8.31 19.43
CA VAL A 301 11.11 8.12 17.97
C VAL A 301 10.45 6.81 17.57
N LEU A 302 10.70 5.72 18.29
CA LEU A 302 10.04 4.43 18.01
C LEU A 302 8.52 4.52 18.03
N HIS A 303 7.95 5.13 19.08
CA HIS A 303 6.51 5.28 19.21
C HIS A 303 5.92 6.25 18.18
N LEU A 304 6.64 7.31 17.84
CA LEU A 304 6.25 8.26 16.80
C LEU A 304 6.20 7.58 15.43
N ARG A 305 7.21 6.77 15.06
CA ARG A 305 7.28 6.02 13.79
C ARG A 305 6.08 5.08 13.62
N ALA A 306 5.76 4.35 14.68
CA ALA A 306 4.60 3.46 14.69
C ALA A 306 3.30 4.25 14.50
N ALA A 307 3.16 5.42 15.13
CA ALA A 307 1.99 6.28 14.97
C ALA A 307 1.88 6.88 13.55
N GLU A 308 2.98 7.38 12.99
CA GLU A 308 3.04 7.91 11.62
C GLU A 308 2.61 6.84 10.60
N GLY A 309 3.14 5.60 10.71
CA GLY A 309 2.72 4.50 9.85
C GLY A 309 1.24 4.16 9.96
N ALA A 310 0.66 4.24 11.17
CA ALA A 310 -0.77 4.03 11.37
C ALA A 310 -1.64 5.17 10.81
N ILE A 311 -1.19 6.42 10.91
CA ILE A 311 -1.85 7.57 10.29
C ILE A 311 -1.84 7.40 8.75
N ALA A 312 -0.71 7.04 8.15
CA ALA A 312 -0.62 6.78 6.71
C ALA A 312 -1.59 5.67 6.25
N GLN A 313 -1.70 4.58 7.00
CA GLN A 313 -2.64 3.51 6.64
C GLN A 313 -4.11 3.88 6.83
N ALA A 314 -4.44 4.66 7.87
CA ALA A 314 -5.78 5.20 8.04
C ALA A 314 -6.17 6.10 6.85
N GLU A 315 -5.23 6.87 6.30
CA GLU A 315 -5.44 7.71 5.14
C GLU A 315 -5.74 6.88 3.88
N VAL A 316 -5.03 5.77 3.66
CA VAL A 316 -5.31 4.85 2.54
C VAL A 316 -6.77 4.34 2.56
N PHE A 317 -7.32 4.04 3.75
CA PHE A 317 -8.70 3.62 3.91
C PHE A 317 -9.71 4.73 3.64
N VAL A 318 -9.47 5.93 4.19
CA VAL A 318 -10.35 7.09 3.97
C VAL A 318 -10.35 7.50 2.50
N ASP A 319 -9.17 7.61 1.88
CA ASP A 319 -9.05 7.93 0.46
C ASP A 319 -9.68 6.84 -0.43
N GLY A 320 -9.71 5.59 0.03
CA GLY A 320 -10.38 4.49 -0.67
C GLY A 320 -11.89 4.73 -0.81
N VAL A 321 -12.53 5.24 0.25
CA VAL A 321 -13.95 5.62 0.23
C VAL A 321 -14.17 6.81 -0.70
N ASP A 322 -13.35 7.85 -0.61
CA ASP A 322 -13.44 9.06 -1.45
C ASP A 322 -13.26 8.74 -2.94
N ARG A 323 -12.28 7.88 -3.27
CA ARG A 323 -12.04 7.38 -4.63
C ARG A 323 -13.22 6.58 -5.16
N LEU A 324 -13.79 5.68 -4.36
CA LEU A 324 -14.96 4.92 -4.77
C LEU A 324 -16.16 5.83 -5.04
N ALA A 325 -16.43 6.79 -4.17
CA ALA A 325 -17.53 7.74 -4.35
C ALA A 325 -17.40 8.52 -5.66
N SER A 326 -16.19 9.02 -5.94
CA SER A 326 -15.87 9.73 -7.18
C SER A 326 -16.01 8.82 -8.41
N ALA A 327 -15.54 7.58 -8.32
CA ALA A 327 -15.60 6.63 -9.43
C ALA A 327 -17.04 6.14 -9.72
N LEU A 328 -17.89 5.96 -8.69
CA LEU A 328 -19.30 5.64 -8.88
C LEU A 328 -20.04 6.78 -9.57
N ALA A 329 -19.80 8.03 -9.17
CA ALA A 329 -20.38 9.19 -9.83
C ALA A 329 -19.94 9.31 -11.30
N ALA A 330 -18.63 9.16 -11.57
CA ALA A 330 -18.09 9.16 -12.93
C ALA A 330 -18.64 8.00 -13.78
N ALA A 331 -18.74 6.81 -13.19
CA ALA A 331 -19.30 5.64 -13.87
C ALA A 331 -20.76 5.83 -14.21
N ALA A 332 -21.58 6.36 -13.29
CA ALA A 332 -22.99 6.65 -13.55
C ALA A 332 -23.18 7.62 -14.72
N GLN A 333 -22.31 8.64 -14.83
CA GLN A 333 -22.30 9.57 -15.97
C GLN A 333 -21.84 8.92 -17.28
N ALA A 334 -20.89 7.98 -17.22
CA ALA A 334 -20.33 7.33 -18.41
C ALA A 334 -21.20 6.20 -18.98
N VAL A 335 -22.13 5.65 -18.18
CA VAL A 335 -22.98 4.51 -18.61
C VAL A 335 -23.78 4.82 -19.89
N PRO A 336 -24.53 5.93 -20.02
CA PRO A 336 -25.28 6.24 -21.23
C PRO A 336 -24.41 6.28 -22.49
N ASP A 337 -23.33 7.05 -22.47
CA ASP A 337 -22.41 7.19 -23.61
C ASP A 337 -21.77 5.85 -24.00
N THR A 338 -21.41 5.03 -22.99
CA THR A 338 -20.84 3.69 -23.21
C THR A 338 -21.86 2.73 -23.84
N LEU A 339 -23.14 2.83 -23.47
CA LEU A 339 -24.20 2.02 -24.07
C LEU A 339 -24.41 2.40 -25.53
N ASP A 340 -24.39 3.69 -25.86
CA ASP A 340 -24.57 4.19 -27.22
C ASP A 340 -23.36 3.82 -28.12
N GLU A 341 -22.13 3.92 -27.59
CA GLU A 341 -20.92 3.47 -28.27
C GLU A 341 -21.01 1.97 -28.64
N VAL A 342 -21.40 1.12 -27.69
CA VAL A 342 -21.49 -0.33 -27.93
C VAL A 342 -22.70 -0.69 -28.78
N GLU A 343 -23.80 0.07 -28.72
CA GLU A 343 -24.93 -0.11 -29.64
C GLU A 343 -24.53 0.16 -31.10
N ALA A 344 -23.73 1.19 -31.36
CA ALA A 344 -23.17 1.44 -32.69
C ALA A 344 -22.33 0.23 -33.17
N ALA A 345 -21.46 -0.31 -32.32
CA ALA A 345 -20.69 -1.51 -32.63
C ALA A 345 -21.56 -2.75 -32.90
N VAL A 346 -22.70 -2.89 -32.22
CA VAL A 346 -23.70 -3.93 -32.48
C VAL A 346 -24.33 -3.76 -33.87
N VAL A 347 -24.66 -2.53 -34.26
CA VAL A 347 -25.21 -2.23 -35.60
C VAL A 347 -24.19 -2.58 -36.69
N GLU A 348 -22.95 -2.12 -36.56
CA GLU A 348 -21.86 -2.45 -37.51
C GLU A 348 -21.61 -3.95 -37.60
N ALA A 349 -21.66 -4.67 -36.46
CA ALA A 349 -21.51 -6.12 -36.44
C ALA A 349 -22.68 -6.84 -37.15
N ARG A 350 -23.92 -6.33 -37.03
CA ARG A 350 -25.08 -6.88 -37.76
C ARG A 350 -24.94 -6.70 -39.27
N GLU A 351 -24.44 -5.56 -39.72
CA GLU A 351 -24.19 -5.31 -41.15
C GLU A 351 -23.15 -6.30 -41.70
N ARG A 352 -22.04 -6.50 -40.98
CA ARG A 352 -21.02 -7.50 -41.36
C ARG A 352 -21.59 -8.92 -41.49
N VAL A 353 -22.50 -9.30 -40.59
CA VAL A 353 -23.21 -10.58 -40.65
C VAL A 353 -24.08 -10.65 -41.91
N ALA A 354 -24.85 -9.61 -42.19
CA ALA A 354 -25.77 -9.56 -43.34
C ALA A 354 -25.02 -9.59 -44.68
N GLU A 355 -23.87 -8.92 -44.78
CA GLU A 355 -23.02 -8.91 -45.98
C GLU A 355 -22.26 -10.23 -46.20
N GLY A 356 -22.37 -11.21 -45.30
CA GLY A 356 -21.63 -12.46 -45.38
C GLY A 356 -20.11 -12.29 -45.24
N LYS A 357 -19.63 -11.14 -44.76
CA LYS A 357 -18.20 -10.85 -44.48
C LYS A 357 -17.76 -11.57 -43.19
N ARG A 358 -17.75 -12.91 -43.24
CA ARG A 358 -17.40 -13.84 -42.14
C ARG A 358 -15.91 -14.15 -42.08
N ALA A 359 -15.03 -13.23 -42.45
CA ALA A 359 -13.60 -13.53 -42.57
C ALA A 359 -13.01 -14.05 -41.24
N GLY A 360 -12.76 -15.37 -41.16
CA GLY A 360 -12.05 -16.03 -40.06
C GLY A 360 -12.83 -16.27 -38.76
N VAL A 361 -14.15 -16.04 -38.72
CA VAL A 361 -14.98 -16.28 -37.52
C VAL A 361 -15.80 -17.57 -37.71
N PRO A 362 -15.84 -18.52 -36.74
CA PRO A 362 -16.67 -19.71 -36.83
C PRO A 362 -18.13 -19.35 -37.13
N ASP A 363 -18.81 -20.16 -37.96
CA ASP A 363 -20.20 -19.90 -38.35
C ASP A 363 -21.10 -19.68 -37.11
N GLY A 364 -21.87 -18.58 -37.13
CA GLY A 364 -22.81 -18.21 -36.06
C GLY A 364 -22.19 -17.57 -34.80
N ALA A 365 -20.87 -17.51 -34.65
CA ALA A 365 -20.26 -16.93 -33.45
C ALA A 365 -20.52 -15.42 -33.33
N LEU A 366 -20.33 -14.66 -34.41
CA LEU A 366 -20.59 -13.21 -34.44
C LEU A 366 -22.08 -12.88 -34.18
N GLU A 367 -23.00 -13.67 -34.76
CA GLU A 367 -24.44 -13.56 -34.49
C GLU A 367 -24.76 -13.79 -33.00
N GLY A 368 -24.11 -14.78 -32.38
CA GLY A 368 -24.20 -15.03 -30.95
C GLY A 368 -23.69 -13.87 -30.10
N HIS A 369 -22.57 -13.24 -30.48
CA HIS A 369 -22.03 -12.05 -29.81
C HIS A 369 -22.96 -10.85 -29.93
N VAL A 370 -23.47 -10.57 -31.13
CA VAL A 370 -24.45 -9.49 -31.40
C VAL A 370 -25.70 -9.65 -30.53
N ARG A 371 -26.27 -10.87 -30.46
CA ARG A 371 -27.44 -11.15 -29.63
C ARG A 371 -27.16 -10.95 -28.14
N ARG A 372 -26.00 -11.44 -27.67
CA ARG A 372 -25.59 -11.29 -26.25
C ARG A 372 -25.38 -9.82 -25.88
N ALA A 373 -24.71 -9.06 -26.75
CA ALA A 373 -24.50 -7.63 -26.55
C ALA A 373 -25.82 -6.87 -26.49
N GLY A 374 -26.71 -7.06 -27.47
CA GLY A 374 -28.03 -6.42 -27.46
C GLY A 374 -28.83 -6.70 -26.19
N ALA A 375 -28.86 -7.96 -25.72
CA ALA A 375 -29.53 -8.32 -24.48
C ALA A 375 -28.89 -7.67 -23.24
N ALA A 376 -27.56 -7.58 -23.18
CA ALA A 376 -26.85 -6.95 -22.08
C ALA A 376 -27.08 -5.42 -22.04
N LEU A 377 -27.08 -4.75 -23.19
CA LEU A 377 -27.38 -3.31 -23.26
C LEU A 377 -28.81 -3.02 -22.78
N THR A 378 -29.79 -3.81 -23.20
CA THR A 378 -31.17 -3.68 -22.71
C THR A 378 -31.25 -3.90 -21.20
N ALA A 379 -30.63 -4.96 -20.68
CA ALA A 379 -30.63 -5.24 -19.25
C ALA A 379 -30.02 -4.10 -18.42
N VAL A 380 -28.88 -3.53 -18.86
CA VAL A 380 -28.25 -2.39 -18.17
C VAL A 380 -29.14 -1.15 -18.19
N ARG A 381 -29.84 -0.86 -19.30
CA ARG A 381 -30.81 0.24 -19.39
C ARG A 381 -31.99 0.05 -18.44
N GLU A 382 -32.53 -1.16 -18.38
CA GLU A 382 -33.63 -1.51 -17.47
C GLU A 382 -33.20 -1.39 -16.00
N GLU A 383 -32.02 -1.90 -15.65
CA GLU A 383 -31.46 -1.79 -14.29
C GLU A 383 -31.26 -0.31 -13.88
N ALA A 384 -30.66 0.50 -14.76
CA ALA A 384 -30.45 1.92 -14.49
C ALA A 384 -31.76 2.71 -14.34
N ALA A 385 -32.83 2.29 -15.02
CA ALA A 385 -34.16 2.89 -14.90
C ALA A 385 -34.96 2.40 -13.69
N ALA A 386 -34.65 1.20 -13.17
CA ALA A 386 -35.41 0.56 -12.09
C ALA A 386 -35.08 1.09 -10.68
N GLY A 387 -33.96 1.79 -10.50
CA GLY A 387 -33.57 2.37 -9.21
C GLY A 387 -32.06 2.28 -8.94
N PRO A 388 -31.64 2.11 -7.67
CA PRO A 388 -30.23 1.94 -7.32
C PRO A 388 -29.62 0.75 -8.06
N TYR A 389 -28.52 0.99 -8.77
CA TYR A 389 -27.75 -0.01 -9.52
C TYR A 389 -26.25 0.12 -9.19
N ASP A 390 -25.43 -0.79 -9.71
CA ASP A 390 -23.96 -0.69 -9.64
C ASP A 390 -23.42 -0.22 -11.00
N PRO A 391 -23.08 1.08 -11.16
CA PRO A 391 -22.61 1.60 -12.45
C PRO A 391 -21.25 1.05 -12.85
N LEU A 392 -20.38 0.66 -11.90
CA LEU A 392 -19.08 0.09 -12.23
C LEU A 392 -19.25 -1.32 -12.80
N GLU A 393 -20.13 -2.13 -12.19
CA GLU A 393 -20.45 -3.46 -12.70
C GLU A 393 -21.23 -3.41 -14.03
N ALA A 394 -22.09 -2.42 -14.22
CA ALA A 394 -22.72 -2.16 -15.51
C ALA A 394 -21.66 -1.93 -16.61
N LEU A 395 -20.68 -1.05 -16.37
CA LEU A 395 -19.59 -0.78 -17.31
C LEU A 395 -18.75 -2.04 -17.59
N ARG A 396 -18.42 -2.86 -16.58
CA ARG A 396 -17.73 -4.14 -16.78
C ARG A 396 -18.50 -5.08 -17.70
N ARG A 397 -19.80 -5.26 -17.45
CA ARG A 397 -20.63 -6.16 -18.28
C ARG A 397 -20.73 -5.67 -19.71
N VAL A 398 -20.85 -4.36 -19.93
CA VAL A 398 -20.86 -3.76 -21.27
C VAL A 398 -19.51 -3.96 -21.97
N ALA A 399 -18.39 -3.76 -21.27
CA ALA A 399 -17.06 -3.99 -21.81
C ALA A 399 -16.83 -5.44 -22.27
N VAL A 400 -17.27 -6.41 -21.46
CA VAL A 400 -17.14 -7.84 -21.78
C VAL A 400 -17.89 -8.22 -23.05
N VAL A 401 -19.07 -7.65 -23.29
CA VAL A 401 -19.84 -7.93 -24.52
C VAL A 401 -19.37 -7.12 -25.73
N ALA A 402 -18.71 -5.99 -25.50
CA ALA A 402 -18.14 -5.13 -26.54
C ALA A 402 -16.87 -5.73 -27.16
N ALA A 403 -16.01 -6.37 -26.35
CA ALA A 403 -14.71 -6.87 -26.80
C ALA A 403 -14.80 -7.83 -28.00
N PRO A 404 -15.71 -8.84 -28.05
CA PRO A 404 -15.86 -9.70 -29.23
C PRO A 404 -16.39 -9.00 -30.48
N LEU A 405 -16.97 -7.80 -30.33
CA LEU A 405 -17.43 -6.97 -31.45
C LEU A 405 -16.29 -6.13 -32.04
N GLY A 406 -15.16 -6.01 -31.33
CA GLY A 406 -14.02 -5.17 -31.68
C GLY A 406 -14.07 -3.77 -31.06
N ALA A 407 -14.99 -3.53 -30.11
CA ALA A 407 -15.13 -2.26 -29.41
C ALA A 407 -14.44 -2.30 -28.04
N VAL A 408 -13.74 -1.24 -27.67
CA VAL A 408 -13.08 -1.07 -26.37
C VAL A 408 -13.55 0.26 -25.76
N PRO A 409 -14.67 0.25 -25.01
CA PRO A 409 -15.24 1.47 -24.49
C PRO A 409 -14.26 2.26 -23.64
N GLY A 410 -14.27 3.59 -23.73
CA GLY A 410 -13.38 4.45 -22.94
C GLY A 410 -13.49 4.21 -21.42
N ALA A 411 -14.68 3.84 -20.98
CA ALA A 411 -15.02 3.57 -19.58
C ALA A 411 -14.28 2.35 -18.97
N VAL A 412 -13.73 1.43 -19.77
CA VAL A 412 -12.95 0.29 -19.27
C VAL A 412 -11.75 0.76 -18.44
N ARG A 413 -11.11 1.86 -18.86
CA ARG A 413 -9.95 2.42 -18.14
C ARG A 413 -10.32 2.97 -16.76
N LEU A 414 -11.51 3.56 -16.62
CA LEU A 414 -12.01 4.05 -15.32
C LEU A 414 -12.12 2.89 -14.33
N VAL A 415 -12.77 1.81 -14.77
CA VAL A 415 -13.00 0.62 -13.94
C VAL A 415 -11.69 -0.07 -13.57
N ALA A 416 -10.79 -0.25 -14.55
CA ALA A 416 -9.48 -0.86 -14.33
C ALA A 416 -8.60 -0.06 -13.35
N ARG A 417 -8.63 1.28 -13.43
CA ARG A 417 -7.91 2.17 -12.50
C ARG A 417 -8.41 2.01 -11.08
N LEU A 418 -9.73 2.07 -10.89
CA LEU A 418 -10.34 1.88 -9.58
C LEU A 418 -10.00 0.50 -8.98
N ALA A 419 -10.09 -0.57 -9.77
CA ALA A 419 -9.76 -1.91 -9.31
C ALA A 419 -8.27 -2.02 -8.92
N THR A 420 -7.37 -1.43 -9.72
CA THR A 420 -5.93 -1.41 -9.45
C THR A 420 -5.61 -0.65 -8.16
N ASP A 421 -6.22 0.51 -7.95
CA ASP A 421 -6.05 1.32 -6.73
C ASP A 421 -6.63 0.60 -5.50
N ALA A 422 -7.78 -0.06 -5.64
CA ALA A 422 -8.40 -0.83 -4.55
C ALA A 422 -7.58 -2.07 -4.17
N ALA A 423 -6.96 -2.74 -5.14
CA ALA A 423 -6.02 -3.83 -4.89
C ALA A 423 -4.73 -3.31 -4.25
N ASP A 424 -4.18 -2.20 -4.73
CA ASP A 424 -2.98 -1.58 -4.16
C ASP A 424 -3.17 -1.15 -2.70
N GLY A 425 -4.26 -0.44 -2.41
CA GLY A 425 -4.59 -0.02 -1.06
C GLY A 425 -4.71 -1.20 -0.11
N PHE A 426 -5.35 -2.29 -0.53
CA PHE A 426 -5.49 -3.51 0.27
C PHE A 426 -4.15 -4.20 0.53
N VAL A 427 -3.35 -4.40 -0.51
CA VAL A 427 -2.00 -4.96 -0.39
C VAL A 427 -1.16 -4.10 0.56
N GLY A 428 -1.24 -2.76 0.45
CA GLY A 428 -0.51 -1.83 1.30
C GLY A 428 -0.88 -1.90 2.78
N THR A 429 -2.17 -1.94 3.10
CA THR A 429 -2.68 -1.92 4.48
C THR A 429 -2.76 -3.29 5.14
N HIS A 430 -2.50 -4.36 4.40
CA HIS A 430 -2.46 -5.76 4.87
C HIS A 430 -1.14 -6.48 4.49
N ARG A 431 -0.09 -5.72 4.17
CA ARG A 431 1.18 -6.25 3.63
C ARG A 431 1.86 -7.30 4.49
N GLY A 432 1.61 -7.32 5.81
CA GLY A 432 2.15 -8.32 6.73
C GLY A 432 1.61 -9.73 6.51
N ALA A 433 0.43 -9.87 5.90
CA ALA A 433 -0.18 -11.16 5.58
C ALA A 433 -0.16 -11.50 4.08
N VAL A 434 -0.25 -10.50 3.21
CA VAL A 434 -0.31 -10.71 1.77
C VAL A 434 0.98 -11.37 1.28
N GLY A 435 0.90 -12.26 0.29
CA GLY A 435 2.02 -12.99 -0.29
C GLY A 435 2.57 -12.40 -1.58
N ALA A 436 3.50 -13.13 -2.21
CA ALA A 436 4.11 -12.71 -3.48
C ALA A 436 3.14 -12.78 -4.66
N GLU A 437 2.20 -13.74 -4.68
CA GLU A 437 1.33 -13.96 -5.82
C GLU A 437 0.38 -12.79 -6.06
N ALA A 438 -0.32 -12.32 -5.02
CA ALA A 438 -1.17 -11.14 -5.09
C ALA A 438 -0.39 -9.89 -5.54
N ARG A 439 0.83 -9.71 -5.02
CA ARG A 439 1.72 -8.60 -5.40
C ARG A 439 2.15 -8.67 -6.87
N THR A 440 2.46 -9.86 -7.38
CA THR A 440 2.78 -10.07 -8.81
C THR A 440 1.59 -9.68 -9.69
N ARG A 441 0.38 -10.13 -9.35
CA ARG A 441 -0.83 -9.77 -10.12
C ARG A 441 -1.11 -8.28 -10.09
N LEU A 442 -0.90 -7.61 -8.94
CA LEU A 442 -1.03 -6.16 -8.84
C LEU A 442 0.01 -5.42 -9.70
N ALA A 443 1.25 -5.88 -9.71
CA ALA A 443 2.30 -5.29 -10.54
C ALA A 443 1.97 -5.42 -12.03
N GLU A 444 1.38 -6.55 -12.43
CA GLU A 444 0.95 -6.77 -13.81
C GLU A 444 -0.27 -5.91 -14.19
N ALA A 445 -1.25 -5.78 -13.29
CA ALA A 445 -2.38 -4.86 -13.49
C ALA A 445 -1.91 -3.43 -13.77
N ARG A 446 -0.96 -2.92 -12.98
CA ARG A 446 -0.37 -1.58 -13.20
C ARG A 446 0.34 -1.45 -14.54
N ARG A 447 1.07 -2.48 -14.97
CA ARG A 447 1.78 -2.50 -16.26
C ARG A 447 0.83 -2.46 -17.44
N LEU A 448 -0.32 -3.12 -17.31
CA LEU A 448 -1.34 -3.24 -18.36
C LEU A 448 -2.29 -2.06 -18.38
N LEU A 449 -2.41 -1.29 -17.29
CA LEU A 449 -3.43 -0.25 -17.11
C LEU A 449 -3.59 0.71 -18.29
N ASP A 450 -2.49 1.09 -18.94
CA ASP A 450 -2.54 1.97 -20.10
C ASP A 450 -2.56 1.25 -21.46
N ARG A 451 -2.10 -0.01 -21.51
CA ARG A 451 -1.92 -0.82 -22.72
C ARG A 451 -3.13 -1.70 -23.04
N ASP A 452 -3.66 -2.38 -22.03
CA ASP A 452 -4.84 -3.22 -22.08
C ASP A 452 -5.62 -3.07 -20.76
N PRO A 453 -6.53 -2.09 -20.68
CA PRO A 453 -7.30 -1.83 -19.46
C PRO A 453 -8.23 -3.00 -19.08
N ALA A 454 -8.70 -3.80 -20.04
CA ALA A 454 -9.58 -4.92 -19.75
C ALA A 454 -8.80 -6.04 -19.05
N GLU A 455 -7.61 -6.35 -19.55
CA GLU A 455 -6.70 -7.30 -18.91
C GLU A 455 -6.22 -6.76 -17.55
N ALA A 456 -5.94 -5.45 -17.45
CA ALA A 456 -5.57 -4.80 -16.19
C ALA A 456 -6.65 -4.94 -15.10
N ASP A 457 -7.94 -4.74 -15.44
CA ASP A 457 -9.05 -4.93 -14.48
C ASP A 457 -9.09 -6.38 -13.99
N ALA A 458 -8.94 -7.37 -14.89
CA ALA A 458 -8.92 -8.78 -14.53
C ALA A 458 -7.74 -9.12 -13.58
N PHE A 459 -6.54 -8.62 -13.86
CA PHE A 459 -5.39 -8.80 -12.98
C PHE A 459 -5.57 -8.11 -11.62
N ALA A 460 -6.15 -6.91 -11.59
CA ALA A 460 -6.41 -6.17 -10.36
C ALA A 460 -7.43 -6.89 -9.45
N LEU A 461 -8.54 -7.36 -10.03
CA LEU A 461 -9.54 -8.15 -9.30
C LEU A 461 -8.94 -9.45 -8.75
N ARG A 462 -8.12 -10.14 -9.54
CA ARG A 462 -7.43 -11.36 -9.09
C ARG A 462 -6.41 -11.06 -7.98
N ALA A 463 -5.66 -9.97 -8.09
CA ALA A 463 -4.73 -9.52 -7.05
C ALA A 463 -5.46 -9.27 -5.73
N ARG A 464 -6.61 -8.59 -5.78
CA ARG A 464 -7.45 -8.33 -4.62
C ARG A 464 -7.98 -9.61 -4.01
N GLU A 465 -8.52 -10.53 -4.81
CA GLU A 465 -9.04 -11.81 -4.34
C GLU A 465 -7.97 -12.64 -3.62
N LEU A 466 -6.77 -12.76 -4.22
CA LEU A 466 -5.64 -13.46 -3.63
C LEU A 466 -5.18 -12.81 -2.33
N ALA A 467 -5.09 -11.48 -2.29
CA ALA A 467 -4.70 -10.77 -1.08
C ALA A 467 -5.71 -11.01 0.06
N GLU A 468 -7.01 -11.00 -0.23
CA GLU A 468 -8.03 -11.32 0.77
C GLU A 468 -7.96 -12.77 1.24
N GLN A 469 -7.64 -13.71 0.35
CA GLN A 469 -7.39 -15.11 0.72
C GLN A 469 -6.19 -15.23 1.65
N ASP A 470 -5.09 -14.53 1.36
CA ASP A 470 -3.89 -14.49 2.21
C ASP A 470 -4.21 -13.94 3.60
N VAL A 471 -4.96 -12.84 3.69
CA VAL A 471 -5.39 -12.25 4.98
C VAL A 471 -6.28 -13.21 5.78
N ARG A 472 -7.24 -13.87 5.13
CA ARG A 472 -8.08 -14.88 5.78
C ARG A 472 -7.27 -16.09 6.26
N ALA A 473 -6.31 -16.55 5.47
CA ALA A 473 -5.44 -17.67 5.81
C ALA A 473 -4.45 -17.33 6.93
N HIS A 474 -3.97 -16.09 6.99
CA HIS A 474 -3.13 -15.59 8.08
C HIS A 474 -3.87 -15.58 9.42
N GLY A 475 -5.17 -15.27 9.41
CA GLY A 475 -6.00 -15.23 10.60
C GLY A 475 -5.66 -14.09 11.55
N ASN A 476 -6.21 -14.13 12.78
CA ASN A 476 -5.88 -13.15 13.82
C ASN A 476 -4.97 -13.79 14.88
N PRO A 477 -3.65 -13.54 14.85
CA PRO A 477 -2.72 -14.11 15.84
C PRO A 477 -2.93 -13.53 17.25
N TYR A 478 -3.76 -12.50 17.42
CA TYR A 478 -4.06 -11.83 18.69
C TYR A 478 -5.46 -12.15 19.25
N GLY A 479 -6.21 -13.08 18.63
CA GLY A 479 -7.53 -13.50 19.11
C GLY A 479 -7.49 -14.10 20.54
N GLY A 480 -8.36 -13.62 21.42
CA GLY A 480 -8.50 -14.14 22.80
C GLY A 480 -7.64 -13.48 23.87
N ARG A 481 -7.00 -12.33 23.57
CA ARG A 481 -6.12 -11.59 24.50
C ARG A 481 -6.79 -10.28 24.95
N PRO A 482 -6.52 -9.80 26.19
CA PRO A 482 -7.27 -8.70 26.82
C PRO A 482 -7.19 -7.37 26.06
N GLU A 483 -8.11 -6.45 26.38
CA GLU A 483 -8.39 -5.10 25.84
C GLU A 483 -7.18 -4.15 25.61
N HIS A 484 -5.96 -4.55 25.97
CA HIS A 484 -4.73 -3.74 25.89
C HIS A 484 -3.99 -3.85 24.54
N THR A 485 -4.53 -4.60 23.57
CA THR A 485 -3.95 -4.81 22.23
C THR A 485 -4.75 -4.15 21.10
N ASN A 486 -5.68 -3.24 21.42
CA ASN A 486 -6.51 -2.53 20.44
C ASN A 486 -5.62 -1.85 19.38
N GLY A 487 -5.86 -2.16 18.10
CA GLY A 487 -5.06 -1.65 16.98
C GLY A 487 -3.72 -2.33 16.70
N VAL A 488 -3.16 -3.12 17.62
CA VAL A 488 -1.85 -3.79 17.42
C VAL A 488 -1.94 -4.88 16.36
N ALA A 489 -3.00 -5.69 16.38
CA ALA A 489 -3.24 -6.71 15.37
C ALA A 489 -3.30 -6.10 13.97
N GLY A 490 -4.00 -4.96 13.85
CA GLY A 490 -4.03 -4.16 12.66
C GLY A 490 -2.65 -3.64 12.24
N ALA A 491 -1.87 -3.09 13.18
CA ALA A 491 -0.54 -2.57 12.89
C ALA A 491 0.45 -3.64 12.40
N VAL A 492 0.37 -4.86 12.93
CA VAL A 492 1.18 -6.01 12.49
C VAL A 492 0.70 -6.52 11.13
N LEU A 493 -0.62 -6.68 10.96
CA LEU A 493 -1.22 -7.08 9.69
C LEU A 493 -0.88 -6.09 8.56
N GLY A 494 -0.86 -4.80 8.87
CA GLY A 494 -0.44 -3.75 7.97
C GLY A 494 1.07 -3.61 7.83
N GLY A 495 1.89 -4.38 8.52
CA GLY A 495 3.34 -4.26 8.46
C GLY A 495 3.86 -2.86 8.85
N ILE A 496 3.12 -2.15 9.71
CA ILE A 496 3.61 -0.96 10.42
C ILE A 496 4.64 -1.43 11.43
N LEU A 497 4.28 -2.48 12.18
CA LEU A 497 5.19 -3.18 13.06
C LEU A 497 5.71 -4.45 12.36
N LEU A 498 7.02 -4.64 12.37
CA LEU A 498 7.68 -5.84 11.89
C LEU A 498 7.51 -6.89 12.97
N GLY A 499 6.57 -7.84 12.77
CA GLY A 499 6.16 -8.82 13.78
C GLY A 499 7.32 -9.51 14.51
N ASP A 500 7.05 -9.95 15.74
CA ASP A 500 8.04 -10.56 16.60
C ASP A 500 8.66 -11.84 15.99
N LEU A 501 9.98 -11.99 16.18
CA LEU A 501 10.69 -13.23 15.87
C LEU A 501 10.02 -14.41 16.61
N PRO A 502 10.03 -15.64 16.06
CA PRO A 502 9.39 -16.81 16.68
C PRO A 502 9.77 -17.10 18.15
N ASP A 503 10.88 -16.53 18.63
CA ASP A 503 11.46 -16.79 19.96
C ASP A 503 11.31 -15.61 20.95
N ALA A 504 10.49 -14.59 20.67
CA ALA A 504 10.29 -13.48 21.60
C ALA A 504 9.47 -13.91 22.83
N ALA A 505 9.99 -13.65 24.04
CA ALA A 505 9.31 -13.94 25.30
C ALA A 505 7.93 -13.27 25.37
N ALA A 506 6.97 -13.95 25.99
CA ALA A 506 5.56 -13.53 26.08
C ALA A 506 5.33 -12.16 26.76
N GLU A 507 6.33 -11.59 27.44
CA GLU A 507 6.29 -10.26 28.06
C GLU A 507 6.78 -9.13 27.13
N ALA A 508 7.40 -9.45 25.98
CA ALA A 508 7.93 -8.49 25.01
C ALA A 508 7.00 -8.22 23.81
N LEU A 509 5.72 -8.62 23.91
CA LEU A 509 4.71 -8.59 22.84
C LEU A 509 4.22 -7.17 22.54
N THR A 510 5.13 -6.33 22.06
CA THR A 510 4.89 -4.97 21.59
C THR A 510 4.64 -4.91 20.08
N GLY A 511 4.61 -6.07 19.40
CA GLY A 511 4.40 -6.18 17.95
C GLY A 511 5.68 -6.01 17.13
N GLY A 512 6.85 -5.94 17.79
CA GLY A 512 8.14 -5.74 17.15
C GLY A 512 8.44 -4.28 16.80
N ALA A 513 9.55 -4.07 16.08
CA ALA A 513 10.01 -2.73 15.73
C ALA A 513 9.16 -2.14 14.59
N PRO A 514 8.88 -0.82 14.59
CA PRO A 514 8.27 -0.19 13.42
C PRO A 514 9.20 -0.33 12.20
N GLY A 515 8.60 -0.55 11.03
CA GLY A 515 9.33 -0.44 9.77
C GLY A 515 9.91 0.97 9.62
N SER A 516 11.14 1.08 9.13
CA SER A 516 11.79 2.36 8.82
C SER A 516 12.29 2.38 7.38
N PHE A 517 12.46 3.58 6.82
CA PHE A 517 13.05 3.82 5.51
C PHE A 517 14.36 3.04 5.38
N GLY A 518 14.51 2.30 4.29
CA GLY A 518 15.66 1.42 4.09
C GLY A 518 15.26 0.08 3.49
N GLY A 519 16.28 -0.67 3.07
CA GLY A 519 16.12 -2.03 2.57
C GLY A 519 16.05 -3.07 3.69
N PRO A 520 16.08 -4.37 3.33
CA PRO A 520 15.98 -5.46 4.29
C PRO A 520 17.04 -5.43 5.40
N ALA A 521 18.23 -4.86 5.15
CA ALA A 521 19.31 -4.84 6.15
C ALA A 521 19.10 -3.75 7.22
N THR A 522 18.42 -2.65 6.89
CA THR A 522 18.29 -1.48 7.77
C THR A 522 16.87 -1.18 8.22
N ARG A 523 15.83 -1.76 7.60
CA ARG A 523 14.41 -1.46 7.91
C ARG A 523 13.99 -1.71 9.36
N ALA A 524 14.69 -2.59 10.07
CA ALA A 524 14.40 -2.96 11.46
C ALA A 524 15.35 -2.33 12.48
N ARG A 525 16.25 -1.42 12.06
CA ARG A 525 17.36 -0.88 12.88
C ARG A 525 16.94 -0.14 14.15
N ARG A 526 15.69 0.32 14.22
CA ARG A 526 15.15 0.99 15.40
C ARG A 526 14.70 0.00 16.48
N GLY A 527 14.57 -1.29 16.13
CA GLY A 527 14.24 -2.35 17.08
C GLY A 527 15.35 -2.66 18.10
N PRO A 528 15.02 -3.42 19.16
CA PRO A 528 16.04 -3.92 20.07
C PRO A 528 17.09 -4.72 19.29
N ALA A 529 18.37 -4.49 19.59
CA ALA A 529 19.47 -5.16 18.89
C ALA A 529 19.29 -6.68 18.94
N PRO A 530 19.52 -7.41 17.83
CA PRO A 530 19.45 -8.86 17.85
C PRO A 530 20.44 -9.40 18.89
N PRO A 531 20.11 -10.50 19.60
CA PRO A 531 21.03 -11.09 20.56
C PRO A 531 22.35 -11.41 19.86
N ARG A 532 23.47 -10.94 20.43
CA ARG A 532 24.81 -11.27 19.92
C ARG A 532 24.97 -12.78 19.98
N LYS A 533 24.89 -13.45 18.83
CA LYS A 533 25.41 -14.81 18.68
C LYS A 533 26.92 -14.69 18.88
N ASN A 534 27.43 -15.34 19.93
CA ASN A 534 28.84 -15.43 20.36
C ASN A 534 29.20 -14.57 21.58
N SER A 535 28.89 -15.09 22.77
CA SER A 535 29.90 -15.16 23.83
C SER A 535 30.40 -16.60 23.88
N PRO A 536 31.61 -16.91 23.41
CA PRO A 536 32.27 -18.14 23.81
C PRO A 536 32.45 -18.04 25.34
N GLY A 537 31.94 -19.02 26.06
CA GLY A 537 32.23 -19.15 27.49
C GLY A 537 33.74 -19.11 27.71
N ILE A 538 34.15 -18.36 28.72
CA ILE A 538 35.49 -18.41 29.30
C ILE A 538 35.29 -18.68 30.79
N PRO A 539 36.08 -19.57 31.40
CA PRO A 539 36.52 -20.90 31.01
C PRO A 539 35.74 -22.02 31.73
#